data_AF-A0A951MRT5-F1
#
_entry.id   AF-A0A951MRT5-F1
#
_cell.length_a   1.000
_cell.length_b   1.000
_cell.length_c   1.000
_cell.angle_alpha   90.00
_cell.angle_beta   90.00
_cell.angle_gamma   90.00
#
_symmetry.space_group_name_H-M   'P 1'
#
loop_
_entity.id
_entity.type
_entity.pdbx_description
1 polymer ?
#
loop_
_entity_poly.entity_id
_entity_poly.type
_entity_poly.pdbx_seq_one_letter_code
_entity_poly.pdbx_strand_id
1 'polypeptide(L)'
;MKLRVVLDSVRIMNDRDPAMEPLRLREADRGTRPADTRLHLDVRVHTRNHDGVEQHIRLPRQRYYKPRSLYSIRIEEPVFEGDIEDHLAVRIAALPHDADGPAEAVDTYTREFEGDPQSWLGRYGPQDASGPEHLGFWQVYYHIEAPDES
;
A
#
# COMPACT_ATOMS: atom_id res chain seq x y z
N MET A 1 9.16 18.55 -10.65
CA MET A 1 9.01 18.81 -9.20
C MET A 1 9.36 17.54 -8.46
N LYS A 2 10.18 17.64 -7.42
CA LYS A 2 10.47 16.49 -6.56
C LYS A 2 9.25 16.18 -5.68
N LEU A 3 8.80 14.93 -5.69
CA LEU A 3 7.67 14.43 -4.91
C LEU A 3 8.07 13.17 -4.15
N ARG A 4 7.38 12.92 -3.04
CA ARG A 4 7.45 11.70 -2.25
C ARG A 4 6.05 11.13 -2.05
N VAL A 5 5.90 9.82 -2.27
CA VAL A 5 4.67 9.07 -1.96
C VAL A 5 4.93 8.26 -0.71
N VAL A 6 4.08 8.42 0.30
CA VAL A 6 4.19 7.73 1.59
C VAL A 6 2.95 6.88 1.81
N LEU A 7 3.14 5.58 2.01
CA LEU A 7 2.04 4.66 2.35
C LEU A 7 1.82 4.68 3.86
N ASP A 8 0.68 5.23 4.29
CA ASP A 8 0.37 5.44 5.71
C ASP A 8 -0.10 4.15 6.38
N SER A 9 -1.13 3.54 5.79
CA SER A 9 -1.74 2.33 6.34
C SER A 9 -2.57 1.60 5.30
N VAL A 10 -2.85 0.34 5.59
CA VAL A 10 -3.88 -0.41 4.90
C VAL A 10 -4.88 -0.95 5.90
N ARG A 11 -6.12 -1.10 5.46
CA ARG A 11 -7.19 -1.69 6.25
C ARG A 11 -7.88 -2.80 5.48
N ILE A 12 -8.07 -3.94 6.14
CA ILE A 12 -8.77 -5.10 5.63
C ILE A 12 -10.24 -5.00 6.08
N MET A 13 -11.16 -5.02 5.14
CA MET A 13 -12.59 -4.77 5.33
C MET A 13 -13.38 -6.04 5.59
N ASN A 14 -12.84 -7.20 5.24
CA ASN A 14 -13.50 -8.49 5.42
C ASN A 14 -12.55 -9.50 6.04
N ASP A 15 -13.00 -10.16 7.10
CA ASP A 15 -12.25 -11.24 7.70
C ASP A 15 -12.12 -12.42 6.71
N ARG A 16 -13.04 -12.58 5.75
CA ARG A 16 -13.02 -13.61 4.68
C ARG A 16 -11.94 -13.44 3.63
N ASP A 17 -11.15 -12.37 3.73
CA ASP A 17 -10.01 -12.19 2.85
C ASP A 17 -8.98 -13.33 3.01
N PRO A 18 -8.47 -13.92 1.92
CA PRO A 18 -7.43 -14.95 1.99
C PRO A 18 -6.16 -14.49 2.72
N ALA A 19 -5.80 -13.21 2.67
CA ALA A 19 -4.69 -12.64 3.44
C ALA A 19 -4.98 -12.60 4.96
N MET A 20 -6.24 -12.74 5.38
CA MET A 20 -6.64 -12.91 6.78
C MET A 20 -6.60 -14.37 7.24
N GLU A 21 -6.45 -15.35 6.36
CA GLU A 21 -6.39 -16.77 6.73
C GLU A 21 -5.28 -17.05 7.78
N PRO A 22 -4.06 -16.51 7.66
CA PRO A 22 -3.03 -16.63 8.70
C PRO A 22 -3.40 -15.93 10.02
N LEU A 23 -4.27 -14.91 9.99
CA LEU A 23 -4.74 -14.19 11.17
C LEU A 23 -5.85 -14.96 11.90
N ARG A 24 -6.74 -15.62 11.15
CA ARG A 24 -7.88 -16.40 11.69
C ARG A 24 -7.49 -17.72 12.34
N LEU A 25 -6.57 -18.47 11.73
CA LEU A 25 -6.06 -19.73 12.28
C LEU A 25 -5.45 -19.55 13.68
N ARG A 26 -5.16 -18.31 14.09
CA ARG A 26 -4.48 -17.96 15.35
C ARG A 26 -5.41 -17.51 16.47
N GLU A 27 -6.59 -16.95 16.18
CA GLU A 27 -7.60 -16.67 17.22
C GLU A 27 -8.12 -17.96 17.88
N ALA A 28 -8.07 -19.08 17.16
CA ALA A 28 -8.39 -20.40 17.68
C ALA A 28 -7.36 -20.91 18.71
N ASP A 29 -6.14 -20.38 18.70
CA ASP A 29 -5.01 -20.82 19.55
C ASP A 29 -4.66 -19.72 20.59
N ARG A 30 -5.43 -19.70 21.69
CA ARG A 30 -5.40 -18.70 22.80
C ARG A 30 -4.07 -18.60 23.61
N GLY A 31 -2.93 -19.01 23.06
CA GLY A 31 -1.63 -19.00 23.74
C GLY A 31 -0.47 -18.39 22.96
N THR A 32 -0.66 -18.08 21.67
CA THR A 32 0.44 -17.63 20.83
C THR A 32 0.52 -16.10 20.85
N ARG A 33 1.68 -15.54 21.22
CA ARG A 33 1.95 -14.09 21.12
C ARG A 33 1.53 -13.59 19.74
N PRO A 34 1.03 -12.33 19.58
CA PRO A 34 0.66 -11.78 18.28
C PRO A 34 1.89 -11.76 17.39
N ALA A 35 2.10 -12.84 16.65
CA ALA A 35 3.17 -12.96 15.69
C ALA A 35 2.72 -12.15 14.48
N ASP A 36 3.39 -11.03 14.26
CA ASP A 36 3.89 -10.65 12.95
C ASP A 36 2.86 -10.83 11.83
N THR A 37 2.02 -9.82 11.60
CA THR A 37 1.12 -9.81 10.44
C THR A 37 1.98 -9.75 9.19
N ARG A 38 2.12 -10.91 8.52
CA ARG A 38 2.83 -11.08 7.25
C ARG A 38 1.89 -10.69 6.11
N LEU A 39 1.56 -9.40 6.09
CA LEU A 39 0.96 -8.76 4.94
C LEU A 39 2.07 -8.51 3.93
N HIS A 40 1.98 -9.04 2.72
CA HIS A 40 2.89 -8.67 1.64
C HIS A 40 2.21 -7.68 0.70
N LEU A 41 2.83 -6.51 0.49
CA LEU A 41 2.37 -5.55 -0.51
C LEU A 41 3.42 -5.41 -1.61
N ASP A 42 2.97 -5.43 -2.86
CA ASP A 42 3.73 -5.04 -4.04
C ASP A 42 3.33 -3.60 -4.36
N VAL A 43 4.23 -2.64 -4.14
CA VAL A 43 3.97 -1.24 -4.46
C VAL A 43 4.84 -0.82 -5.63
N ARG A 44 4.18 -0.35 -6.69
CA ARG A 44 4.82 0.16 -7.89
C ARG A 44 4.39 1.59 -8.10
N VAL A 45 5.36 2.46 -8.30
CA VAL A 45 5.12 3.86 -8.63
C VAL A 45 5.85 4.14 -9.93
N HIS A 46 5.11 4.55 -10.95
CA HIS A 46 5.62 4.78 -12.29
C HIS A 46 5.34 6.22 -12.73
N THR A 47 6.36 6.88 -13.25
CA THR A 47 6.21 8.14 -14.00
C THR A 47 6.66 7.92 -15.44
N ARG A 48 6.04 8.62 -16.39
CA ARG A 48 6.44 8.56 -17.82
C ARG A 48 7.65 9.45 -18.11
N ASN A 49 8.16 10.18 -17.11
CA ASN A 49 9.12 11.26 -17.31
C ASN A 49 10.53 10.79 -16.95
N HIS A 50 11.56 11.38 -17.57
CA HIS A 50 12.98 11.05 -17.38
C HIS A 50 13.26 9.53 -17.47
N ASP A 51 13.09 8.96 -18.66
CA ASP A 51 13.28 7.54 -18.99
C ASP A 51 12.28 6.54 -18.39
N GLY A 52 11.19 7.01 -17.79
CA GLY A 52 10.11 6.14 -17.32
C GLY A 52 10.44 5.50 -15.97
N VAL A 53 10.74 6.33 -14.96
CA VAL A 53 11.13 5.84 -13.64
C VAL A 53 10.02 4.99 -13.03
N GLU A 54 10.31 3.70 -12.85
CA GLU A 54 9.51 2.76 -12.06
C GLU A 54 10.24 2.47 -10.75
N GLN A 55 9.62 2.82 -9.63
CA GLN A 55 10.05 2.36 -8.33
C GLN A 55 9.16 1.20 -7.89
N HIS A 56 9.77 0.04 -7.72
CA HIS A 56 9.11 -1.16 -7.25
C HIS A 56 9.65 -1.53 -5.87
N ILE A 57 8.75 -1.65 -4.89
CA ILE A 57 9.09 -2.08 -3.55
C ILE A 57 8.15 -3.19 -3.08
N ARG A 58 8.68 -4.05 -2.21
CA ARG A 58 7.88 -5.02 -1.47
C ARG A 58 7.89 -4.66 0.00
N LEU A 59 6.70 -4.71 0.61
CA LEU A 59 6.50 -4.47 2.03
C LEU A 59 6.04 -5.78 2.71
N PRO A 60 6.43 -6.02 3.98
CA PRO A 60 7.25 -5.15 4.81
C PRO A 60 8.73 -5.16 4.40
N ARG A 61 9.43 -4.01 4.52
CA ARG A 61 10.91 -3.97 4.35
C ARG A 61 11.64 -4.60 5.53
N GLN A 62 11.00 -4.67 6.69
CA GLN A 62 11.48 -5.34 7.90
C GLN A 62 10.63 -6.58 8.20
N ARG A 63 10.97 -7.37 9.22
CA ARG A 63 10.38 -8.71 9.42
C ARG A 63 8.83 -8.73 9.47
N TYR A 64 8.15 -7.67 9.90
CA TYR A 64 6.68 -7.60 9.98
C TYR A 64 6.17 -6.20 10.35
N TYR A 65 4.91 -5.91 10.00
CA TYR A 65 4.17 -4.79 10.59
C TYR A 65 3.37 -5.23 11.81
N LYS A 66 3.30 -4.35 12.82
CA LYS A 66 2.40 -4.55 13.95
C LYS A 66 1.00 -4.07 13.55
N PRO A 67 -0.03 -4.93 13.64
CA PRO A 67 -1.40 -4.49 13.42
C PRO A 67 -1.78 -3.45 14.48
N ARG A 68 -2.39 -2.35 14.04
CA ARG A 68 -3.02 -1.35 14.92
C ARG A 68 -4.34 -1.87 15.48
N SER A 69 -5.04 -2.68 14.69
CA SER A 69 -6.24 -3.44 15.08
C SER A 69 -6.28 -4.74 14.26
N LEU A 70 -7.25 -5.61 14.56
CA LEU A 70 -7.52 -6.84 13.78
C LEU A 70 -7.57 -6.62 12.26
N TYR A 71 -7.90 -5.40 11.84
CA TYR A 71 -8.20 -5.04 10.46
C TYR A 71 -7.31 -3.91 9.92
N SER A 72 -6.40 -3.35 10.69
CA SER A 72 -5.63 -2.16 10.25
C SER A 72 -4.15 -2.33 10.54
N ILE A 73 -3.32 -2.05 9.54
CA ILE A 73 -1.86 -2.19 9.59
C ILE A 73 -1.25 -0.82 9.28
N ARG A 74 -0.44 -0.31 10.22
CA ARG A 74 0.28 0.97 10.08
C ARG A 74 1.64 0.71 9.41
N ILE A 75 1.95 1.47 8.38
CA ILE A 75 3.16 1.31 7.54
C ILE A 75 4.04 2.55 7.70
N GLU A 76 3.57 3.71 7.26
CA GLU A 76 4.28 5.01 7.34
C GLU A 76 5.66 4.99 6.66
N GLU A 77 5.75 4.38 5.49
CA GLU A 77 6.99 4.26 4.74
C GLU A 77 6.93 4.98 3.39
N PRO A 78 8.01 5.67 2.97
CA PRO A 78 8.12 6.22 1.63
C PRO A 78 8.24 5.10 0.62
N VAL A 79 7.31 5.07 -0.34
CA VAL A 79 7.24 4.08 -1.42
C VAL A 79 7.79 4.60 -2.74
N PHE A 80 7.89 5.91 -2.86
CA PHE A 80 8.52 6.60 -3.98
C PHE A 80 9.11 7.93 -3.53
N GLU A 81 10.27 8.30 -4.08
CA GLU A 81 10.79 9.67 -4.04
C GLU A 81 11.52 9.96 -5.36
N GLY A 82 11.14 11.04 -6.04
CA GLY A 82 11.75 11.38 -7.32
C GLY A 82 11.15 12.62 -7.98
N ASP A 83 11.76 13.03 -9.08
CA ASP A 83 11.28 14.13 -9.90
C ASP A 83 10.14 13.68 -10.82
N ILE A 84 9.02 14.40 -10.79
CA ILE A 84 7.86 14.19 -11.65
C ILE A 84 7.47 15.51 -12.31
N GLU A 85 7.01 15.44 -13.57
CA GLU A 85 6.58 16.64 -14.31
C GLU A 85 5.08 16.69 -14.53
N ASP A 86 4.45 15.62 -15.02
CA ASP A 86 3.05 15.66 -15.44
C ASP A 86 2.28 14.34 -15.33
N HIS A 87 2.95 13.23 -15.02
CA HIS A 87 2.31 11.93 -14.86
C HIS A 87 2.87 11.14 -13.67
N LEU A 88 1.98 10.57 -12.86
CA LEU A 88 2.29 9.64 -11.79
C LEU A 88 1.22 8.53 -11.72
N ALA A 89 1.63 7.27 -11.72
CA ALA A 89 0.77 6.13 -11.48
C ALA A 89 1.23 5.41 -10.19
N VAL A 90 0.31 5.27 -9.22
CA VAL A 90 0.53 4.53 -7.98
C VAL A 90 -0.26 3.24 -8.03
N ARG A 91 0.43 2.10 -7.97
CA ARG A 91 -0.15 0.76 -7.92
C ARG A 91 0.24 0.07 -6.62
N ILE A 92 -0.74 -0.46 -5.89
CA ILE A 92 -0.52 -1.20 -4.64
C ILE A 92 -1.30 -2.50 -4.73
N ALA A 93 -0.61 -3.63 -4.67
CA ALA A 93 -1.23 -4.95 -4.75
C ALA A 93 -0.98 -5.74 -3.46
N ALA A 94 -2.02 -6.41 -2.97
CA ALA A 94 -1.90 -7.35 -1.87
C ALA A 94 -1.50 -8.73 -2.40
N LEU A 95 -0.46 -9.32 -1.83
CA LEU A 95 0.04 -10.64 -2.20
C LEU A 95 -0.33 -11.68 -1.12
N PRO A 96 -0.66 -12.92 -1.52
CA PRO A 96 -0.82 -14.03 -0.58
C PRO A 96 0.47 -14.31 0.20
N HIS A 97 0.31 -14.84 1.41
CA HIS A 97 1.40 -15.18 2.33
C HIS A 97 2.47 -16.11 1.74
N ASP A 98 2.02 -17.12 0.99
CA ASP A 98 2.84 -18.21 0.43
C ASP A 98 3.12 -18.02 -1.06
N ALA A 99 3.25 -16.76 -1.50
CA ALA A 99 3.63 -16.44 -2.87
C ALA A 99 5.12 -16.73 -3.15
N ASP A 100 5.53 -18.00 -3.09
CA ASP A 100 6.79 -18.48 -3.67
C ASP A 100 6.60 -18.63 -5.19
N GLY A 101 6.54 -17.50 -5.90
CA GLY A 101 6.35 -17.46 -7.35
C GLY A 101 5.49 -16.27 -7.80
N PRO A 102 5.13 -16.20 -9.10
CA PRO A 102 4.17 -15.21 -9.59
C PRO A 102 2.78 -15.56 -9.03
N ALA A 103 2.51 -15.15 -7.79
CA ALA A 103 1.18 -15.20 -7.22
C ALA A 103 0.31 -14.12 -7.84
N GLU A 104 -0.91 -14.50 -8.22
CA GLU A 104 -1.93 -13.53 -8.62
C GLU A 104 -2.23 -12.62 -7.42
N ALA A 105 -2.22 -11.31 -7.64
CA ALA A 105 -2.56 -10.35 -6.60
C ALA A 105 -3.99 -10.62 -6.14
N VAL A 106 -4.21 -10.66 -4.82
CA VAL A 106 -5.54 -10.86 -4.24
C VAL A 106 -6.45 -9.68 -4.60
N ASP A 107 -5.89 -8.47 -4.52
CA ASP A 107 -6.52 -7.22 -4.95
C ASP A 107 -5.44 -6.23 -5.39
N THR A 108 -5.78 -5.32 -6.30
CA THR A 108 -4.87 -4.28 -6.80
C THR A 108 -5.54 -2.91 -6.79
N TYR A 109 -4.89 -1.94 -6.15
CA TYR A 109 -5.13 -0.50 -6.29
C TYR A 109 -4.34 0.04 -7.45
N THR A 110 -4.93 0.91 -8.26
CA THR A 110 -4.19 1.76 -9.20
C THR A 110 -4.84 3.12 -9.25
N ARG A 111 -4.03 4.17 -9.11
CA ARG A 111 -4.44 5.54 -9.37
C ARG A 111 -3.44 6.24 -10.25
N GLU A 112 -3.96 6.88 -11.28
CA GLU A 112 -3.20 7.71 -12.19
C GLU A 112 -3.50 9.18 -11.90
N PHE A 113 -2.44 9.97 -11.97
CA PHE A 113 -2.44 11.41 -11.83
C PHE A 113 -1.86 11.99 -13.12
N GLU A 114 -2.55 12.98 -13.67
CA GLU A 114 -2.10 13.74 -14.84
C GLU A 114 -2.18 15.25 -14.54
N GLY A 115 -1.31 16.03 -15.18
CA GLY A 115 -1.29 17.49 -15.04
C GLY A 115 -0.29 17.99 -14.00
N ASP A 116 -0.57 19.12 -13.35
CA ASP A 116 0.38 19.78 -12.46
C ASP A 116 0.64 18.94 -11.18
N PRO A 117 1.89 18.51 -10.90
CA PRO A 117 2.25 17.74 -9.70
C PRO A 117 1.88 18.42 -8.39
N GLN A 118 1.85 19.75 -8.37
CA GLN A 118 1.45 20.50 -7.18
C GLN A 118 -0.01 20.25 -6.80
N SER A 119 -0.87 19.96 -7.79
CA SER A 119 -2.29 19.64 -7.54
C SER A 119 -2.49 18.26 -6.91
N TRP A 120 -1.47 17.39 -6.93
CA TRP A 120 -1.54 16.04 -6.37
C TRP A 120 -1.08 15.98 -4.91
N LEU A 121 -0.60 17.07 -4.32
CA LEU A 121 -0.22 17.09 -2.91
C LEU A 121 -1.44 16.88 -2.02
N GLY A 122 -1.30 16.03 -1.01
CA GLY A 122 -2.36 15.78 -0.05
C GLY A 122 -2.50 14.31 0.32
N ARG A 123 -3.58 14.03 1.08
CA ARG A 123 -3.90 12.70 1.59
C ARG A 123 -4.94 12.02 0.74
N TYR A 124 -4.71 10.74 0.52
CA TYR A 124 -5.54 9.86 -0.27
C TYR A 124 -5.97 8.67 0.59
N GLY A 125 -7.25 8.37 0.50
CA GLY A 125 -7.88 7.31 1.26
C GLY A 125 -9.36 7.27 0.94
N PRO A 126 -10.05 6.19 1.31
CA PRO A 126 -11.47 6.03 1.04
C PRO A 126 -12.25 7.16 1.71
N GLN A 127 -12.86 8.03 0.90
CA GLN A 127 -13.77 9.08 1.37
C GLN A 127 -15.18 8.52 1.65
N ASP A 128 -15.58 7.47 0.91
CA ASP A 128 -16.80 6.68 1.08
C ASP A 128 -16.58 5.23 0.59
N ALA A 129 -17.60 4.36 0.68
CA ALA A 129 -17.51 2.96 0.26
C ALA A 129 -17.37 2.76 -1.28
N SER A 130 -17.49 3.83 -2.06
CA SER A 130 -17.39 3.85 -3.52
C SER A 130 -16.11 4.52 -4.04
N GLY A 131 -15.28 5.06 -3.15
CA GLY A 131 -14.02 5.68 -3.51
C GLY A 131 -13.07 4.69 -4.20
N PRO A 132 -12.20 5.15 -5.12
CA PRO A 132 -11.24 4.29 -5.80
C PRO A 132 -10.28 3.59 -4.83
N GLU A 133 -10.17 4.08 -3.60
CA GLU A 133 -9.38 3.48 -2.53
C GLU A 133 -10.11 2.34 -1.78
N HIS A 134 -11.35 2.00 -2.14
CA HIS A 134 -12.11 0.86 -1.62
C HIS A 134 -12.07 -0.30 -2.63
N LEU A 135 -11.25 -1.31 -2.38
CA LEU A 135 -10.97 -2.40 -3.31
C LEU A 135 -11.35 -3.73 -2.70
N GLY A 136 -12.57 -4.20 -3.01
CA GLY A 136 -13.05 -5.47 -2.49
C GLY A 136 -12.97 -5.54 -0.97
N PHE A 137 -11.96 -6.24 -0.47
CA PHE A 137 -11.71 -6.42 0.95
C PHE A 137 -10.66 -5.46 1.54
N TRP A 138 -10.23 -4.41 0.83
CA TRP A 138 -9.12 -3.56 1.23
C TRP A 138 -9.43 -2.07 1.10
N GLN A 139 -8.78 -1.30 1.97
CA GLN A 139 -8.72 0.14 1.96
C GLN A 139 -7.26 0.58 2.08
N VAL A 140 -6.84 1.50 1.23
CA VAL A 140 -5.46 2.02 1.18
C VAL A 140 -5.45 3.48 1.58
N TYR A 141 -4.49 3.86 2.43
CA TYR A 141 -4.26 5.24 2.85
C TYR A 141 -2.82 5.63 2.57
N TYR A 142 -2.61 6.69 1.81
CA TYR A 142 -1.30 7.22 1.48
C TYR A 142 -1.38 8.73 1.29
N HIS A 143 -0.23 9.39 1.24
CA HIS A 143 -0.17 10.80 0.88
C HIS A 143 0.98 11.10 -0.07
N ILE A 144 0.85 12.21 -0.78
CA ILE A 144 1.88 12.76 -1.64
C ILE A 144 2.31 14.09 -1.02
N GLU A 145 3.62 14.22 -0.81
CA GLU A 145 4.23 15.40 -0.24
C GLU A 145 5.40 15.89 -1.11
N ALA A 146 5.71 17.17 -1.00
CA ALA A 146 7.00 17.69 -1.43
C ALA A 146 8.01 17.36 -0.32
N PRO A 147 9.12 16.66 -0.60
CA PRO A 147 10.12 16.39 0.41
C PRO A 147 10.74 17.71 0.89
N ASP A 148 10.88 17.86 2.22
CA ASP A 148 11.59 19.00 2.79
C ASP A 148 13.00 19.10 2.20
N GLU A 149 13.37 20.28 1.68
CA GLU A 149 14.74 20.60 1.29
C GLU A 149 15.61 20.60 2.57
N SER A 150 16.29 19.47 2.82
CA SER A 150 17.24 19.31 3.94
C SER A 150 18.64 19.74 3.55
#